data_AF-A0A165QHD4-F1
#
_entry.id   AF-A0A165QHD4-F1
#
_cell.length_a   1.000
_cell.length_b   1.000
_cell.length_c   1.000
_cell.angle_alpha   90.00
_cell.angle_beta   90.00
_cell.angle_gamma   90.00
#
_symmetry.space_group_name_H-M   'P 1'
#
loop_
_entity.id
_entity.type
_entity.pdbx_description
1 polymer ?
#
loop_
_entity_poly.entity_id
_entity_poly.type
_entity_poly.pdbx_seq_one_letter_code
_entity_poly.pdbx_strand_id
1 'polypeptide(L)'
;MGVPFDLVAAKSSVPRPASDGAWRNLRDHVELDCLLLAVAKIGWLVAQGTNGLRLEPAIVALVEGFLRRRPDHGQAGELRAYVGSLHGEIAEGFDNAA
;
A
#
# COMPACT_ATOMS: atom_id res chain seq x y z
N MET A 1 4.10 7.95 7.49
CA MET A 1 3.46 6.74 6.93
C MET A 1 2.48 7.10 5.83
N GLY A 2 1.56 8.06 6.03
CA GLY A 2 0.81 8.69 4.93
C GLY A 2 -0.08 7.73 4.12
N VAL A 3 -0.43 6.57 4.66
CA VAL A 3 -1.31 5.61 3.98
C VAL A 3 -2.71 6.22 3.86
N PRO A 4 -3.32 6.23 2.66
CA PRO A 4 -4.68 6.75 2.46
C PRO A 4 -5.70 6.10 3.39
N PHE A 5 -6.60 6.91 3.94
CA PHE A 5 -7.64 6.45 4.87
C PHE A 5 -8.56 5.40 4.26
N ASP A 6 -8.89 5.54 2.98
CA ASP A 6 -9.80 4.63 2.28
C ASP A 6 -9.26 3.19 2.19
N LEU A 7 -7.93 3.02 2.25
CA LEU A 7 -7.30 1.70 2.31
C LEU A 7 -7.47 1.00 3.67
N VAL A 8 -7.84 1.73 4.73
CA VAL A 8 -7.98 1.21 6.09
C VAL A 8 -9.39 1.32 6.66
N ALA A 9 -10.25 2.16 6.08
CA ALA A 9 -11.58 2.49 6.60
C ALA A 9 -12.48 1.27 6.86
N ALA A 10 -12.45 0.29 5.95
CA ALA A 10 -13.29 -0.90 6.04
C ALA A 10 -12.66 -2.07 6.83
N LYS A 11 -11.52 -1.86 7.52
CA LYS A 11 -10.74 -2.97 8.10
C LYS A 11 -11.26 -3.52 9.43
N SER A 12 -12.12 -2.79 10.13
CA SER A 12 -12.56 -3.16 11.49
C SER A 12 -13.49 -4.38 11.56
N SER A 13 -14.06 -4.83 10.44
CA SER A 13 -14.98 -5.97 10.43
C SER A 13 -14.98 -6.70 9.10
N VAL A 14 -14.80 -8.02 9.12
CA VAL A 14 -15.01 -8.87 7.95
C VAL A 14 -16.10 -9.90 8.27
N PRO A 15 -17.26 -9.83 7.58
CA PRO A 15 -18.31 -10.83 7.75
C PRO A 15 -17.81 -12.23 7.38
N ARG A 16 -18.34 -13.27 8.03
CA ARG A 16 -18.05 -14.65 7.65
C ARG A 16 -18.53 -14.89 6.21
N PRO A 17 -17.68 -15.40 5.31
CA PRO A 17 -18.05 -15.60 3.92
C PRO A 17 -19.10 -16.71 3.79
N ALA A 18 -20.16 -16.42 3.03
CA ALA A 18 -21.27 -17.33 2.75
C ALA A 18 -21.46 -17.65 1.25
N SER A 19 -20.57 -17.13 0.39
CA SER A 19 -20.58 -17.33 -1.06
C SER A 19 -19.17 -17.23 -1.63
N ASP A 20 -18.97 -17.71 -2.85
CA ASP A 20 -17.68 -17.59 -3.55
C ASP A 20 -17.25 -16.12 -3.73
N GLY A 21 -18.22 -15.23 -3.98
CA GLY A 21 -17.97 -13.80 -4.02
C GLY A 21 -17.48 -13.26 -2.68
N ALA A 22 -18.09 -13.69 -1.57
CA ALA A 22 -17.67 -13.29 -0.24
C ALA A 22 -16.27 -13.84 0.12
N TRP A 23 -15.92 -15.04 -0.34
CA TRP A 23 -14.57 -15.59 -0.20
C TRP A 23 -13.51 -14.79 -0.98
N ARG A 24 -13.84 -14.33 -2.20
CA ARG A 24 -12.96 -13.42 -2.94
C ARG A 24 -12.74 -12.11 -2.20
N ASN A 25 -13.81 -11.52 -1.66
CA ASN A 25 -13.70 -10.27 -0.89
C ASN A 25 -12.84 -10.44 0.37
N LEU A 26 -12.98 -11.55 1.09
CA LEU A 26 -12.13 -11.87 2.24
C LEU A 26 -10.66 -12.03 1.81
N ARG A 27 -10.41 -12.68 0.68
CA ARG A 27 -9.05 -12.83 0.14
C ARG A 27 -8.44 -11.46 -0.20
N ASP A 28 -9.15 -10.61 -0.92
CA ASP A 28 -8.70 -9.26 -1.26
C ASP A 28 -8.39 -8.45 0.01
N HIS A 29 -9.26 -8.55 1.03
CA HIS A 29 -9.02 -7.92 2.33
C HIS A 29 -7.69 -8.36 2.97
N VAL A 30 -7.47 -9.67 3.09
CA VAL A 30 -6.24 -10.22 3.72
C VAL A 30 -4.99 -9.88 2.91
N GLU A 31 -5.09 -9.87 1.58
CA GLU A 31 -3.98 -9.48 0.72
C GLU A 31 -3.61 -8.00 0.88
N LEU A 32 -4.61 -7.13 1.03
CA LEU A 32 -4.39 -5.73 1.37
C LEU A 32 -3.79 -5.56 2.78
N ASP A 33 -4.21 -6.37 3.75
CA ASP A 33 -3.58 -6.38 5.09
C ASP A 33 -2.09 -6.71 5.01
N CYS A 34 -1.73 -7.74 4.25
CA CYS A 34 -0.34 -8.11 4.03
C CYS A 34 0.48 -6.97 3.40
N LEU A 35 -0.08 -6.28 2.39
CA LEU A 35 0.57 -5.13 1.77
C LEU A 35 0.76 -3.99 2.78
N LEU A 36 -0.29 -3.61 3.51
CA LEU A 36 -0.21 -2.52 4.49
C LEU A 36 0.72 -2.85 5.66
N LEU A 37 0.79 -4.11 6.08
CA LEU A 37 1.77 -4.57 7.06
C LEU A 37 3.21 -4.44 6.54
N ALA A 38 3.45 -4.78 5.27
CA ALA A 38 4.76 -4.59 4.66
C ALA A 38 5.15 -3.10 4.61
N VAL A 39 4.21 -2.22 4.23
CA VAL A 39 4.39 -0.76 4.27
C VAL A 39 4.73 -0.30 5.69
N ALA A 40 3.96 -0.74 6.70
CA ALA A 40 4.22 -0.48 8.12
C ALA A 40 5.62 -0.92 8.56
N LYS A 41 6.04 -2.11 8.14
CA LYS A 41 7.37 -2.63 8.45
C LYS A 41 8.48 -1.77 7.85
N ILE A 42 8.34 -1.34 6.60
CA ILE A 42 9.30 -0.42 5.95
C ILE A 42 9.39 0.89 6.71
N GLY A 43 8.26 1.51 7.04
CA GLY A 43 8.23 2.73 7.84
C GLY A 43 8.92 2.59 9.19
N TRP A 44 8.70 1.47 9.86
CA TRP A 44 9.40 1.15 11.10
C TRP A 44 10.92 1.03 10.89
N LEU A 45 11.38 0.32 9.87
CA LEU A 45 12.81 0.17 9.57
C LEU A 45 13.48 1.51 9.25
N VAL A 46 12.80 2.40 8.51
CA VAL A 46 13.27 3.76 8.24
C VAL A 46 13.39 4.55 9.53
N ALA A 47 12.38 4.51 10.41
CA ALA A 47 12.41 5.20 11.70
C ALA A 47 13.52 4.69 12.64
N GLN A 48 13.96 3.43 12.48
CA GLN A 48 15.10 2.85 13.19
C GLN A 48 16.46 3.25 12.58
N GLY A 49 16.50 4.05 11.52
CA GLY A 49 17.74 4.47 10.86
C GLY A 49 18.39 3.37 10.00
N THR A 50 17.60 2.46 9.44
CA THR A 50 18.13 1.42 8.53
C THR A 50 18.77 2.07 7.30
N ASN A 51 20.09 1.87 7.15
CA ASN A 51 20.85 2.48 6.06
C ASN A 51 20.36 2.04 4.67
N GLY A 52 20.33 3.00 3.73
CA GLY A 52 19.98 2.76 2.34
C GLY A 52 18.49 2.57 2.05
N LEU A 53 17.63 2.62 3.09
CA LEU A 53 16.19 2.50 2.92
C LEU A 53 15.53 3.88 2.86
N ARG A 54 14.94 4.22 1.71
CA ARG A 54 14.08 5.40 1.54
C ARG A 54 12.63 4.96 1.56
N LEU A 55 11.78 5.68 2.30
CA LEU A 55 10.41 5.26 2.58
C LEU A 55 9.55 5.24 1.31
N GLU A 56 9.47 6.36 0.61
CA GLU A 56 8.56 6.58 -0.51
C GLU A 56 8.88 5.62 -1.68
N PRO A 57 10.14 5.47 -2.14
CA PRO A 57 10.46 4.52 -3.21
C PRO A 57 10.20 3.06 -2.82
N ALA A 58 10.39 2.70 -1.55
CA ALA A 58 10.11 1.35 -1.06
C ALA A 58 8.61 1.05 -1.05
N ILE A 59 7.78 2.02 -0.67
CA ILE A 59 6.32 1.89 -0.73
C ILE A 59 5.85 1.75 -2.18
N VAL A 60 6.37 2.59 -3.10
CA VAL A 60 6.08 2.48 -4.54
C VAL A 60 6.38 1.08 -5.05
N ALA A 61 7.56 0.53 -4.76
CA ALA A 61 7.95 -0.80 -5.20
C ALA A 61 7.03 -1.91 -4.66
N LEU A 62 6.60 -1.81 -3.40
CA LEU A 62 5.67 -2.77 -2.79
C LEU A 62 4.30 -2.73 -3.46
N VAL A 63 3.74 -1.53 -3.66
CA VAL A 63 2.41 -1.35 -4.25
C VAL A 63 2.40 -1.77 -5.73
N GLU A 64 3.39 -1.35 -6.52
CA GLU A 64 3.53 -1.76 -7.92
C GLU A 64 3.73 -3.29 -8.05
N GLY A 65 4.51 -3.88 -7.15
CA GLY A 65 4.68 -5.33 -7.09
C GLY A 65 3.37 -6.07 -6.79
N PHE A 66 2.56 -5.53 -5.88
CA PHE A 66 1.24 -6.05 -5.56
C PHE A 66 0.28 -5.94 -6.74
N LEU A 67 0.16 -4.76 -7.35
CA LEU A 67 -0.74 -4.50 -8.47
C LEU A 67 -0.40 -5.33 -9.71
N ARG A 68 0.88 -5.64 -9.96
CA ARG A 68 1.28 -6.55 -11.05
C ARG A 68 0.75 -7.96 -10.85
N ARG A 69 0.65 -8.43 -9.61
CA ARG A 69 0.11 -9.76 -9.28
C ARG A 69 -1.41 -9.74 -9.14
N ARG A 70 -1.99 -8.60 -8.77
CA ARG A 70 -3.42 -8.40 -8.51
C ARG A 70 -3.95 -7.15 -9.22
N PRO A 71 -4.00 -7.16 -10.56
CA PRO A 71 -4.41 -5.99 -11.33
C PRO A 71 -5.88 -5.59 -11.09
N ASP A 72 -6.73 -6.58 -10.80
CA ASP A 72 -8.18 -6.43 -10.60
C ASP A 72 -8.59 -6.37 -9.12
N HIS A 73 -7.63 -6.11 -8.21
CA HIS A 73 -7.92 -6.00 -6.79
C HIS A 73 -8.94 -4.87 -6.53
N GLY A 74 -9.87 -5.08 -5.59
CA GLY A 74 -10.94 -4.10 -5.30
C GLY A 74 -10.45 -2.69 -4.90
N GLN A 75 -9.22 -2.60 -4.37
CA GLN A 75 -8.56 -1.34 -3.99
C GLN A 75 -7.49 -0.87 -4.99
N ALA A 76 -7.44 -1.42 -6.21
CA ALA A 76 -6.41 -1.08 -7.19
C ALA A 76 -6.44 0.40 -7.61
N GLY A 77 -7.61 1.05 -7.63
CA GLY A 77 -7.74 2.49 -7.90
C GLY A 77 -7.02 3.33 -6.85
N GLU A 78 -7.35 3.12 -5.57
CA GLU A 78 -6.74 3.83 -4.44
C GLU A 78 -5.22 3.58 -4.35
N LEU A 79 -4.78 2.35 -4.59
CA LEU A 79 -3.35 2.01 -4.60
C LEU A 79 -2.59 2.74 -5.73
N ARG A 80 -3.19 2.89 -6.91
CA ARG A 80 -2.58 3.67 -8.02
C ARG A 80 -2.53 5.15 -7.71
N ALA A 81 -3.60 5.70 -7.13
CA ALA A 81 -3.63 7.10 -6.69
C ALA A 81 -2.53 7.38 -5.65
N TYR A 82 -2.35 6.46 -4.70
CA TYR A 82 -1.30 6.55 -3.69
C TYR A 82 0.11 6.53 -4.29
N VAL A 83 0.38 5.61 -5.22
CA VAL A 83 1.68 5.60 -5.93
C VAL A 83 1.90 6.89 -6.73
N GLY A 84 0.84 7.41 -7.36
CA GLY A 84 0.88 8.68 -8.07
C GLY A 84 1.30 9.85 -7.17
N SER A 85 0.76 9.95 -5.95
CA SER A 85 1.15 11.01 -5.02
C SER A 85 2.61 10.86 -4.57
N LEU A 86 3.05 9.64 -4.26
CA LEU A 86 4.44 9.38 -3.86
C LEU A 86 5.44 9.71 -4.98
N HIS A 87 5.12 9.43 -6.24
CA HIS A 87 5.96 9.86 -7.36
C HIS A 87 6.08 11.39 -7.44
N GLY A 88 4.99 12.12 -7.18
CA GLY A 88 5.02 13.58 -7.07
C GLY A 88 5.96 14.07 -5.97
N GLU A 89 5.81 13.54 -4.75
CA GLU A 89 6.66 13.88 -3.61
C GLU A 89 8.15 13.59 -3.87
N ILE A 90 8.44 12.45 -4.52
CA ILE A 90 9.81 12.08 -4.90
C ILE A 90 10.38 13.10 -5.90
N ALA A 91 9.61 13.48 -6.93
CA ALA A 91 10.04 14.44 -7.95
C ALA A 91 10.30 15.83 -7.34
N GLU A 92 9.38 16.34 -6.52
CA GLU A 92 9.55 17.61 -5.80
C GLU A 92 10.80 17.59 -4.90
N GLY A 93 11.07 16.46 -4.24
CA GLY A 93 12.26 16.29 -3.42
C GLY A 93 13.57 16.37 -4.21
N PHE A 94 13.58 15.96 -5.48
CA PHE A 94 14.74 16.12 -6.37
C PHE A 94 14.89 17.57 -6.84
N ASP A 95 13.80 18.23 -7.23
CA ASP A 95 13.82 19.63 -7.68
C ASP A 95 14.32 20.59 -6.59
N ASN A 96 13.97 20.33 -5.33
CA ASN A 96 14.42 21.14 -4.19
C ASN A 96 15.89 20.92 -3.79
N ALA A 97 16.53 19.87 -4.30
CA ALA A 97 17.93 19.54 -3.99
C ALA A 97 18.92 19.98 -5.08
N ALA A 98 18.41 20.50 -6.21
CA ALA A 98 19.17 21.02 -7.34
C ALA A 98 19.45 22.53 -7.20
#